data_AF-A0A9E0KF33-F1
#
_entry.id   AF-A0A9E0KF33-F1
#
_cell.length_a   1.000
_cell.length_b   1.000
_cell.length_c   1.000
_cell.angle_alpha   90.00
_cell.angle_beta   90.00
_cell.angle_gamma   90.00
#
_symmetry.space_group_name_H-M   'P 1'
#
loop_
_entity.id
_entity.type
_entity.pdbx_description
1 polymer ?
#
loop_
_entity_poly.entity_id
_entity_poly.type
_entity_poly.pdbx_seq_one_letter_code
_entity_poly.pdbx_strand_id
1 'polypeptide(L)'
;DMVKGKTAYDQAAFAKLAVKMEQLSKQPWQHFPAGSDKGKSEAQPAVWTKPAEFKKEIDTFEGRAAELAKAAAAAKTVADVKPAFGAAGQSCKSCHDGFKKS
;
A
#
# COMPACT_ATOMS: atom_id res chain seq x y z
N ASP A 1 -5.46 10.16 -9.05
CA ASP A 1 -5.54 11.30 -9.99
C ASP A 1 -5.26 12.66 -9.38
N MET A 2 -5.81 12.98 -8.21
CA MET A 2 -5.60 14.27 -7.53
C MET A 2 -4.11 14.63 -7.34
N VAL A 3 -3.29 13.70 -6.78
CA VAL A 3 -1.83 13.93 -6.59
C VAL A 3 -1.07 14.13 -7.90
N LYS A 4 -1.59 13.56 -9.01
CA LYS A 4 -1.02 13.70 -10.35
C LYS A 4 -1.54 14.95 -11.09
N GLY A 5 -2.39 15.77 -10.45
CA GLY A 5 -3.00 16.96 -11.05
C GLY A 5 -4.04 16.66 -12.15
N LYS A 6 -4.43 15.40 -12.34
CA LYS A 6 -5.44 15.01 -13.35
C LYS A 6 -6.86 15.39 -12.94
N THR A 7 -7.08 15.63 -11.66
CA THR A 7 -8.34 16.06 -11.06
C THR A 7 -8.01 17.05 -9.96
N ALA A 8 -8.89 18.04 -9.74
CA ALA A 8 -8.74 18.97 -8.62
C ALA A 8 -8.64 18.21 -7.29
N TYR A 9 -7.79 18.69 -6.38
CA TYR A 9 -7.64 18.09 -5.07
C TYR A 9 -8.87 18.42 -4.21
N ASP A 10 -9.57 17.37 -3.79
CA ASP A 10 -10.64 17.44 -2.80
C ASP A 10 -10.14 16.75 -1.53
N GLN A 11 -9.96 17.53 -0.48
CA GLN A 11 -9.41 17.07 0.79
C GLN A 11 -10.30 16.00 1.44
N ALA A 12 -11.62 16.20 1.45
CA ALA A 12 -12.55 15.30 2.12
C ALA A 12 -12.63 13.97 1.38
N ALA A 13 -12.70 14.02 0.04
CA ALA A 13 -12.67 12.83 -0.79
C ALA A 13 -11.34 12.08 -0.65
N PHE A 14 -10.20 12.79 -0.64
CA PHE A 14 -8.89 12.19 -0.48
C PHE A 14 -8.74 11.51 0.89
N ALA A 15 -9.12 12.18 1.98
CA ALA A 15 -9.08 11.63 3.33
C ALA A 15 -9.95 10.36 3.46
N LYS A 16 -11.16 10.37 2.90
CA LYS A 16 -12.03 9.19 2.87
C LYS A 16 -11.38 8.01 2.15
N LEU A 17 -10.73 8.25 1.02
CA LEU A 17 -10.01 7.21 0.27
C LEU A 17 -8.78 6.71 1.03
N ALA A 18 -8.04 7.58 1.69
CA ALA A 18 -6.87 7.20 2.48
C ALA A 18 -7.24 6.33 3.69
N VAL A 19 -8.32 6.65 4.40
CA VAL A 19 -8.86 5.79 5.48
C VAL A 19 -9.30 4.43 4.93
N LYS A 20 -9.98 4.40 3.78
CA LYS A 20 -10.35 3.15 3.13
C LYS A 20 -9.12 2.32 2.75
N MET A 21 -8.06 2.96 2.27
CA MET A 21 -6.79 2.30 1.94
C MET A 21 -6.14 1.69 3.18
N GLU A 22 -6.10 2.40 4.32
CA GLU A 22 -5.62 1.87 5.60
C GLU A 22 -6.41 0.64 6.07
N GLN A 23 -7.72 0.63 5.89
CA GLN A 23 -8.55 -0.52 6.26
C GLN A 23 -8.28 -1.72 5.35
N LEU A 24 -8.19 -1.47 4.04
CA LEU A 24 -7.95 -2.50 3.04
C LEU A 24 -6.53 -3.04 3.07
N SER A 25 -5.55 -2.26 3.53
CA SER A 25 -4.15 -2.69 3.54
C SER A 25 -3.92 -3.93 4.41
N LYS A 26 -4.80 -4.20 5.38
CA LYS A 26 -4.69 -5.30 6.35
C LYS A 26 -5.34 -6.61 5.89
N GLN A 27 -6.13 -6.58 4.83
CA GLN A 27 -7.00 -7.69 4.41
C GLN A 27 -6.31 -8.78 3.56
N PRO A 28 -5.35 -8.47 2.66
CA PRO A 28 -4.86 -9.46 1.70
C PRO A 28 -4.10 -10.64 2.32
N TRP A 29 -3.49 -10.47 3.49
CA TRP A 29 -2.42 -11.35 3.98
C TRP A 29 -2.89 -12.76 4.33
N GLN A 30 -4.16 -12.91 4.71
CA GLN A 30 -4.78 -14.21 4.97
C GLN A 30 -4.82 -15.12 3.73
N HIS A 31 -4.62 -14.56 2.53
CA HIS A 31 -4.63 -15.30 1.26
C HIS A 31 -3.25 -15.82 0.83
N PHE A 32 -2.22 -15.71 1.67
CA PHE A 32 -0.89 -16.26 1.41
C PHE A 32 -0.51 -17.45 2.33
N PRO A 33 -1.38 -18.45 2.57
CA PRO A 33 -0.98 -19.64 3.33
C PRO A 33 0.07 -20.45 2.56
N ALA A 34 0.81 -21.32 3.25
CA ALA A 34 1.76 -22.23 2.61
C ALA A 34 1.08 -23.06 1.50
N GLY A 35 1.69 -23.14 0.32
CA GLY A 35 1.17 -23.88 -0.82
C GLY A 35 0.09 -23.16 -1.65
N SER A 36 -0.20 -21.88 -1.35
CA SER A 36 -1.09 -21.03 -2.18
C SER A 36 -0.41 -20.45 -3.43
N ASP A 37 0.82 -20.88 -3.72
CA ASP A 37 1.52 -20.63 -4.97
C ASP A 37 0.99 -21.48 -6.14
N LYS A 38 0.18 -22.49 -5.83
CA LYS A 38 -0.41 -23.41 -6.82
C LYS A 38 -1.57 -22.75 -7.56
N GLY A 39 -1.50 -22.74 -8.90
CA GLY A 39 -2.55 -22.23 -9.78
C GLY A 39 -2.21 -20.87 -10.40
N LYS A 40 -3.23 -20.07 -10.70
CA LYS A 40 -3.05 -18.72 -11.26
C LYS A 40 -2.64 -17.76 -10.14
N SER A 41 -1.34 -17.68 -9.88
CA SER A 41 -0.76 -16.79 -8.86
C SER A 41 0.40 -15.97 -9.44
N GLU A 42 0.37 -14.67 -9.17
CA GLU A 42 1.45 -13.72 -9.46
C GLU A 42 2.44 -13.60 -8.30
N ALA A 43 2.21 -14.31 -7.19
CA ALA A 43 3.16 -14.32 -6.08
C ALA A 43 4.44 -15.08 -6.48
N GLN A 44 5.59 -14.53 -6.12
CA GLN A 44 6.86 -15.23 -6.25
C GLN A 44 7.05 -16.24 -5.12
N PRO A 45 7.84 -17.32 -5.34
CA PRO A 45 8.19 -18.27 -4.28
C PRO A 45 8.79 -17.61 -3.03
N ALA A 46 9.44 -16.45 -3.19
CA ALA A 46 9.99 -15.63 -2.12
C ALA A 46 8.99 -15.32 -1.01
N VAL A 47 7.69 -15.24 -1.30
CA VAL A 47 6.64 -15.04 -0.29
C VAL A 47 6.70 -16.10 0.81
N TRP A 48 6.99 -17.35 0.44
CA TRP A 48 7.03 -18.48 1.36
C TRP A 48 8.46 -18.85 1.80
N THR A 49 9.47 -18.60 0.97
CA THR A 49 10.88 -18.90 1.32
C THR A 49 11.55 -17.79 2.13
N LYS A 50 10.99 -16.58 2.13
CA LYS A 50 11.45 -15.41 2.88
C LYS A 50 10.32 -14.75 3.68
N PRO A 51 9.68 -15.49 4.61
CA PRO A 51 8.47 -15.03 5.29
C PRO A 51 8.73 -13.81 6.21
N ALA A 52 9.94 -13.67 6.76
CA ALA A 52 10.30 -12.53 7.59
C ALA A 52 10.41 -11.23 6.78
N GLU A 53 11.04 -11.30 5.61
CA GLU A 53 11.14 -10.19 4.68
C GLU A 53 9.77 -9.82 4.10
N PHE A 54 8.93 -10.80 3.76
CA PHE A 54 7.57 -10.55 3.32
C PHE A 54 6.74 -9.88 4.41
N LYS A 55 6.84 -10.35 5.66
CA LYS A 55 6.18 -9.73 6.82
C LYS A 55 6.64 -8.29 7.04
N LYS A 56 7.93 -8.00 6.84
CA LYS A 56 8.46 -6.63 6.93
C LYS A 56 7.87 -5.71 5.86
N GLU A 57 7.70 -6.18 4.63
CA GLU A 57 7.03 -5.42 3.57
C GLU A 57 5.55 -5.18 3.88
N ILE A 58 4.85 -6.19 4.42
CA ILE A 58 3.47 -6.05 4.92
C ILE A 58 3.38 -4.95 5.97
N ASP A 59 4.21 -5.02 7.01
CA ASP A 59 4.20 -4.05 8.12
C ASP A 59 4.53 -2.64 7.63
N THR A 60 5.48 -2.55 6.70
CA THR A 60 5.84 -1.28 6.05
C THR A 60 4.65 -0.71 5.30
N PHE A 61 3.98 -1.50 4.47
CA PHE A 61 2.83 -1.04 3.69
C PHE A 61 1.64 -0.66 4.58
N GLU A 62 1.30 -1.45 5.60
CA GLU A 62 0.26 -1.11 6.57
C GLU A 62 0.58 0.20 7.31
N GLY A 63 1.83 0.37 7.75
CA GLY A 63 2.31 1.59 8.39
C GLY A 63 2.20 2.81 7.48
N ARG A 64 2.65 2.70 6.21
CA ARG A 64 2.55 3.80 5.24
C ARG A 64 1.11 4.16 4.91
N ALA A 65 0.21 3.17 4.85
CA ALA A 65 -1.21 3.43 4.63
C ALA A 65 -1.82 4.21 5.80
N ALA A 66 -1.48 3.85 7.04
CA ALA A 66 -1.92 4.58 8.23
C ALA A 66 -1.35 6.01 8.30
N GLU A 67 -0.07 6.19 7.97
CA GLU A 67 0.55 7.52 7.87
C GLU A 67 -0.10 8.38 6.80
N LEU A 68 -0.43 7.80 5.64
CA LEU A 68 -1.16 8.49 4.58
C LEU A 68 -2.56 8.93 5.05
N ALA A 69 -3.30 8.07 5.75
CA ALA A 69 -4.60 8.43 6.31
C ALA A 69 -4.50 9.61 7.29
N LYS A 70 -3.51 9.60 8.19
CA LYS A 70 -3.24 10.69 9.13
C LYS A 70 -2.87 12.00 8.42
N ALA A 71 -1.95 11.93 7.44
CA ALA A 71 -1.55 13.10 6.67
C ALA A 71 -2.72 13.69 5.88
N ALA A 72 -3.55 12.84 5.26
CA ALA A 72 -4.72 13.26 4.51
C ALA A 72 -5.77 13.97 5.38
N ALA A 73 -5.95 13.53 6.63
CA ALA A 73 -6.86 14.17 7.56
C ALA A 73 -6.44 15.60 7.95
N ALA A 74 -5.13 15.89 7.97
CA ALA A 74 -4.58 17.20 8.33
C ALA A 74 -4.26 18.09 7.10
N ALA A 75 -4.19 17.51 5.91
CA ALA A 75 -3.79 18.19 4.68
C ALA A 75 -4.79 19.29 4.30
N LYS A 76 -4.30 20.47 3.91
CA LYS A 76 -5.10 21.56 3.33
C LYS A 76 -4.97 21.59 1.81
N THR A 77 -3.83 21.09 1.30
CA THR A 77 -3.49 21.09 -0.12
C THR A 77 -2.93 19.74 -0.53
N VAL A 78 -2.85 19.51 -1.84
CA VAL A 78 -2.20 18.33 -2.40
C VAL A 78 -0.70 18.24 -2.03
N ALA A 79 -0.04 19.38 -1.80
CA ALA A 79 1.37 19.42 -1.43
C ALA A 79 1.61 18.79 -0.04
N ASP A 80 0.66 18.98 0.88
CA ASP A 80 0.76 18.46 2.26
C ASP A 80 0.73 16.93 2.30
N VAL A 81 -0.02 16.30 1.38
CA VAL A 81 -0.22 14.85 1.35
C VAL A 81 0.72 14.12 0.39
N LYS A 82 1.33 14.84 -0.56
CA LYS A 82 2.19 14.27 -1.60
C LYS A 82 3.37 13.43 -1.05
N PRO A 83 4.07 13.83 0.03
CA PRO A 83 5.15 13.02 0.61
C PRO A 83 4.65 11.67 1.13
N ALA A 84 3.58 11.67 1.94
CA ALA A 84 2.99 10.45 2.49
C ALA A 84 2.42 9.54 1.39
N PHE A 85 1.79 10.13 0.38
CA PHE A 85 1.31 9.39 -0.79
C PHE A 85 2.47 8.73 -1.57
N GLY A 86 3.58 9.44 -1.73
CA GLY A 86 4.79 8.92 -2.34
C GLY A 86 5.38 7.75 -1.56
N ALA A 87 5.47 7.85 -0.23
CA ALA A 87 5.96 6.78 0.65
C ALA A 87 5.08 5.53 0.58
N ALA A 88 3.75 5.69 0.56
CA ALA A 88 2.82 4.58 0.35
C ALA A 88 2.96 3.96 -1.04
N GLY A 89 3.20 4.76 -2.09
CA GLY A 89 3.49 4.24 -3.42
C GLY A 89 4.80 3.44 -3.48
N GLN A 90 5.82 3.86 -2.75
CA GLN A 90 7.11 3.17 -2.66
C GLN A 90 7.00 1.82 -1.96
N SER A 91 6.17 1.68 -0.91
CA SER A 91 5.96 0.38 -0.26
C SER A 91 5.26 -0.61 -1.19
N CYS A 92 4.30 -0.17 -2.01
CA CYS A 92 3.72 -1.00 -3.06
C CYS A 92 4.80 -1.52 -4.03
N LYS A 93 5.69 -0.63 -4.47
CA LYS A 93 6.78 -1.00 -5.39
C LYS A 93 7.76 -1.97 -4.75
N SER A 94 8.23 -1.68 -3.54
CA SER A 94 9.21 -2.50 -2.79
C SER A 94 8.72 -3.94 -2.63
N CYS A 95 7.48 -4.11 -2.17
CA CYS A 95 6.88 -5.43 -2.03
C CYS A 95 6.76 -6.14 -3.39
N HIS A 96 6.27 -5.46 -4.43
CA HIS A 96 6.12 -6.09 -5.75
C HIS A 96 7.44 -6.45 -6.42
N ASP A 97 8.49 -5.64 -6.27
CA ASP A 97 9.82 -5.93 -6.81
C ASP A 97 10.41 -7.22 -6.20
N GLY A 98 10.13 -7.48 -4.91
CA GLY A 98 10.65 -8.63 -4.18
C GLY A 98 9.76 -9.88 -4.17
N PHE A 99 8.44 -9.71 -4.35
CA PHE A 99 7.47 -10.76 -4.03
C PHE A 99 6.37 -10.96 -5.08
N LYS A 100 6.30 -10.14 -6.14
CA LYS A 100 5.37 -10.33 -7.25
C LYS A 100 6.13 -10.60 -8.56
N LYS A 101 5.60 -11.51 -9.38
CA LYS A 101 6.07 -11.72 -10.76
C LYS A 101 5.94 -10.41 -11.55
N SER A 102 6.97 -10.12 -12.34
CA SER A 102 7.05 -8.96 -13.24
C SER A 102 6.06 -9.05 -14.39
#